data_AF-A0A932GAZ5-F1
#
_entry.id   AF-A0A932GAZ5-F1
#
_cell.length_a   1.000
_cell.length_b   1.000
_cell.length_c   1.000
_cell.angle_alpha   90.00
_cell.angle_beta   90.00
_cell.angle_gamma   90.00
#
_symmetry.space_group_name_H-M   'P 1'
#
loop_
_entity.id
_entity.type
_entity.pdbx_description
1 polymer ?
#
loop_
_entity_poly.entity_id
_entity_poly.type
_entity_poly.pdbx_seq_one_letter_code
_entity_poly.pdbx_strand_id
1 'polypeptide(L)' 'MRLYLERKLRLAESELLILARQYGVQTVFELDEAVQRGRFHEPEAFEDYFRFDYLENERDTLRELLAQL' A
#
# COMPACT_ATOMS: atom_id res chain seq x y z
N MET A 1 -1.76 -9.16 22.21
CA MET A 1 -1.55 -9.48 20.78
C MET A 1 -2.44 -8.63 19.87
N ARG A 2 -3.77 -8.57 20.07
CA ARG A 2 -4.69 -7.71 19.29
C ARG A 2 -4.22 -6.26 19.11
N LEU A 3 -3.89 -5.56 20.21
CA LEU A 3 -3.41 -4.17 20.17
C LEU A 3 -2.15 -3.96 19.31
N TYR A 4 -1.26 -4.95 19.26
CA TYR A 4 -0.06 -4.90 18.42
C TYR A 4 -0.43 -4.99 16.93
N LEU A 5 -1.32 -5.91 16.56
CA LEU A 5 -1.79 -6.05 15.18
C LEU A 5 -2.58 -4.82 14.72
N GLU A 6 -3.45 -4.26 15.58
CA GLU A 6 -4.18 -3.01 15.29
C GLU A 6 -3.23 -1.81 15.11
N ARG A 7 -2.13 -1.76 15.86
CA ARG A 7 -1.11 -0.72 15.68
C ARG A 7 -0.38 -0.90 14.36
N LYS A 8 0.00 -2.14 14.02
CA LYS A 8 0.68 -2.45 12.77
C LYS A 8 -0.21 -2.15 11.55
N LEU A 9 -1.49 -2.52 11.62
CA LEU A 9 -2.47 -2.23 10.57
C LEU A 9 -2.60 -0.72 10.32
N ARG A 10 -2.71 0.09 11.39
CA ARG A 10 -2.78 1.55 11.27
C ARG A 10 -1.53 2.17 10.64
N LEU A 11 -0.35 1.61 10.90
CA LEU A 11 0.89 2.06 10.26
C LEU A 11 0.86 1.77 8.76
N ALA A 12 0.52 0.53 8.37
CA ALA A 12 0.41 0.15 6.96
C ALA A 12 -0.64 1.00 6.22
N GLU A 13 -1.82 1.20 6.80
CA GLU A 13 -2.87 2.05 6.23
C GLU A 13 -2.44 3.53 6.10
N SER A 14 -1.66 4.04 7.06
CA SER A 14 -1.14 5.40 6.98
C SER A 14 -0.10 5.56 5.87
N GLU A 15 0.78 4.58 5.68
CA GLU A 15 1.77 4.62 4.60
C GLU A 15 1.11 4.48 3.22
N LEU A 16 0.13 3.58 3.09
CA LEU A 16 -0.70 3.47 1.88
C LEU A 16 -1.39 4.79 1.55
N LEU A 17 -1.95 5.49 2.55
CA LEU A 17 -2.59 6.79 2.33
C LEU A 17 -1.60 7.84 1.81
N ILE A 18 -0.35 7.81 2.27
CA ILE A 18 0.70 8.73 1.81
C ILE A 18 1.03 8.45 0.34
N LEU A 19 1.29 7.18 -0.02
CA LEU A 19 1.58 6.78 -1.39
C LEU A 19 0.40 7.07 -2.33
N ALA A 20 -0.82 6.72 -1.92
CA ALA A 20 -2.05 7.01 -2.65
C ALA A 20 -2.18 8.51 -2.97
N ARG A 21 -1.85 9.39 -2.02
CA ARG A 21 -1.87 10.84 -2.24
C ARG A 21 -0.73 11.33 -3.13
N GLN A 22 0.47 10.77 -2.98
CA GLN A 22 1.64 11.12 -3.78
C GLN A 22 1.39 10.86 -5.27
N TYR A 23 0.80 9.71 -5.60
CA TYR A 23 0.56 9.29 -6.98
C TYR A 23 -0.84 9.62 -7.49
N GLY A 24 -1.77 10.02 -6.61
CA GLY A 24 -3.17 10.29 -6.97
C GLY A 24 -3.91 9.03 -7.42
N VAL A 25 -3.65 7.92 -6.73
CA VAL A 25 -4.20 6.57 -6.97
C VAL A 25 -4.72 5.99 -5.66
N GLN A 26 -5.44 4.87 -5.69
CA GLN A 26 -5.95 4.18 -4.50
C GLN A 26 -5.34 2.78 -4.30
N THR A 27 -4.82 2.16 -5.35
CA THR A 27 -4.31 0.79 -5.34
C THR A 27 -2.99 0.69 -6.09
N VAL A 28 -2.22 -0.37 -5.83
CA VAL A 28 -0.99 -0.64 -6.59
C VAL A 28 -1.28 -0.86 -8.08
N PHE A 29 -2.44 -1.42 -8.42
CA PHE A 29 -2.87 -1.61 -9.80
C PHE A 29 -3.11 -0.28 -10.53
N GLU A 30 -3.74 0.69 -9.87
CA GLU A 30 -3.90 2.03 -10.43
C GLU A 30 -2.56 2.75 -10.62
N LEU A 31 -1.57 2.50 -9.74
CA LEU A 31 -0.21 2.99 -9.91
C LEU A 31 0.47 2.36 -11.14
N ASP A 32 0.36 1.05 -11.33
CA ASP A 32 0.87 0.33 -12.50
C ASP A 32 0.27 0.91 -13.80
N GLU A 33 -1.05 1.07 -13.86
CA GLU A 33 -1.70 1.70 -15.02
C GLU A 33 -1.18 3.12 -15.29
N ALA A 34 -0.94 3.91 -14.24
CA ALA A 34 -0.43 5.26 -14.37
C ALA A 34 1.01 5.29 -14.93
N VAL A 35 1.86 4.36 -14.49
CA VAL A 35 3.22 4.17 -15.00
C VAL A 35 3.17 3.72 -16.48
N GLN A 36 2.36 2.73 -16.81
CA GLN A 36 2.20 2.25 -18.20
C GLN A 36 1.68 3.32 -19.16
N ARG A 37 0.83 4.24 -18.67
CA ARG A 37 0.35 5.41 -19.43
C ARG A 37 1.38 6.55 -19.51
N GLY A 38 2.56 6.40 -18.92
CA GLY A 38 3.62 7.39 -18.93
C GLY A 38 3.36 8.59 -18.02
N ARG A 39 2.44 8.49 -17.05
CA ARG A 39 2.17 9.57 -16.09
C ARG A 39 3.29 9.72 -15.06
N PHE A 40 3.99 8.63 -14.76
CA PHE A 40 5.15 8.59 -13.88
C PHE A 40 6.30 7.87 -14.57
N HIS A 41 7.53 8.31 -14.33
CA HIS A 41 8.69 7.70 -14.92
C HIS A 41 9.10 6.45 -14.11
N GLU A 42 9.24 5.30 -14.77
CA GLU A 42 9.47 3.99 -14.13
C GLU A 42 10.58 3.99 -13.06
N PRO A 43 11.78 4.55 -13.29
CA PRO A 43 12.86 4.51 -12.29
C PRO A 43 12.52 5.25 -10.99
N GLU A 44 11.64 6.25 -11.07
CA GLU A 44 11.23 7.09 -9.94
C GLU A 44 10.04 6.48 -9.20
N ALA A 45 9.21 5.68 -9.88
CA ALA A 45 8.04 5.02 -9.30
C ALA A 45 8.28 3.57 -8.88
N PHE A 46 9.39 2.94 -9.30
CA PHE A 46 9.65 1.52 -9.08
C PHE A 46 9.65 1.17 -7.58
N GLU A 47 10.45 1.85 -6.77
CA GLU A 47 10.55 1.55 -5.33
C GLU A 47 9.21 1.73 -4.60
N ASP A 48 8.51 2.83 -4.91
CA ASP A 48 7.20 3.11 -4.33
C ASP A 48 6.12 2.13 -4.81
N TYR A 49 6.21 1.59 -6.03
CA TYR A 49 5.35 0.51 -6.50
C TYR A 49 5.50 -0.75 -5.65
N PHE A 50 6.73 -1.25 -5.45
CA PHE A 50 6.94 -2.44 -4.60
C PHE A 50 6.51 -2.20 -3.16
N ARG A 51 6.74 -0.99 -2.65
CA ARG A 51 6.28 -0.61 -1.33
C ARG A 51 4.76 -0.62 -1.23
N PHE A 52 4.06 -0.08 -2.23
CA PHE A 52 2.61 -0.09 -2.29
C PHE A 52 2.07 -1.53 -2.29
N ASP A 53 2.60 -2.39 -3.16
CA ASP A 53 2.23 -3.81 -3.24
C ASP A 53 2.41 -4.54 -1.89
N TYR A 54 3.58 -4.39 -1.29
CA TYR A 54 3.90 -4.97 0.00
C TYR A 54 2.92 -4.53 1.09
N LEU A 55 2.64 -3.23 1.16
CA LEU A 55 1.76 -2.66 2.18
C LEU A 55 0.29 -3.09 1.99
N GLU A 56 -0.19 -3.24 0.75
CA GLU A 56 -1.54 -3.77 0.51
C GLU A 56 -1.67 -5.22 0.99
N ASN A 57 -0.71 -6.07 0.62
CA ASN A 57 -0.66 -7.45 1.09
C ASN A 57 -0.53 -7.55 2.62
N GLU A 58 0.33 -6.71 3.22
CA GLU A 58 0.50 -6.66 4.67
C GLU A 58 -0.79 -6.22 5.39
N ARG A 59 -1.47 -5.19 4.88
CA ARG A 59 -2.76 -4.71 5.39
C ARG A 59 -3.80 -5.83 5.36
N ASP A 60 -3.90 -6.55 4.25
CA ASP A 60 -4.91 -7.59 4.06
C ASP A 60 -4.61 -8.80 4.97
N THR A 61 -3.35 -9.21 5.07
CA THR A 61 -2.89 -10.23 6.03
C THR A 61 -3.22 -9.82 7.48
N LEU A 62 -2.98 -8.57 7.86
CA LEU A 62 -3.26 -8.09 9.22
C LEU A 62 -4.75 -8.06 9.53
N ARG A 63 -5.59 -7.71 8.56
CA ARG A 63 -7.05 -7.75 8.70
C ARG A 63 -7.55 -9.17 8.88
N GLU A 64 -7.04 -10.12 8.10
CA GLU A 64 -7.37 -11.54 8.24
C GLU A 64 -6.99 -12.07 9.62
N LEU A 65 -5.77 -11.78 10.09
CA LEU A 65 -5.31 -12.18 11.42
C LEU A 65 -6.17 -11.57 12.53
N LEU A 66 -6.54 -10.30 12.41
CA LEU A 66 -7.42 -9.63 13.39
C LEU A 66 -8.84 -10.20 13.41
N ALA A 67 -9.36 -10.67 12.26
CA ALA A 67 -10.67 -11.30 12.17
C ALA A 67 -10.73 -12.70 12.80
N GLN A 68 -9.57 -13.35 12.96
CA GLN A 68 -9.44 -14.68 13.57
C GLN A 68 -9.19 -14.64 15.10
N LEU A 69 -9.00 -13.45 15.68
CA LEU A 69 -8.79 -13.24 17.12
C LEU A 69 -10.10 -13.02 17.89
#